data_AF-A0A7C1QSQ0-F1
#
_entry.id   AF-A0A7C1QSQ0-F1
#
_cell.length_a   1.000
_cell.length_b   1.000
_cell.length_c   1.000
_cell.angle_alpha   90.00
_cell.angle_beta   90.00
_cell.angle_gamma   90.00
#
_symmetry.space_group_name_H-M   'P 1'
#
loop_
_entity.id
_entity.type
_entity.pdbx_description
1 polymer ?
#
loop_
_entity_poly.entity_id
_entity_poly.type
_entity_poly.pdbx_seq_one_letter_code
_entity_poly.pdbx_strand_id
1 'polypeptide(L)'
;AEKEADLEETKALARKLRKLEFSLEDFKKQLVQMKKMGPLSQILSLLPESGPFKDVSKMNIDGKKILHYEAIINSMTPEEKENPKMISGSRRMRIAKGSGRPVSEVNQLLKQFIEMRKMMKKSSFQKILSGVS
;
A
#
# COMPACT_ATOMS: atom_id res chain seq x y z
N ALA A 1 -18.54 17.26 1.65
CA ALA A 1 -18.69 15.79 1.52
C ALA A 1 -17.33 15.10 1.36
N GLU A 2 -16.59 15.31 0.27
CA GLU A 2 -15.31 14.60 0.02
C GLU A 2 -14.25 14.81 1.11
N LYS A 3 -14.08 16.06 1.59
CA LYS A 3 -13.08 16.39 2.63
C LYS A 3 -13.37 15.76 4.00
N GLU A 4 -14.63 15.55 4.36
CA GLU A 4 -15.00 14.93 5.66
C GLU A 4 -14.79 13.42 5.65
N ALA A 5 -15.11 12.76 4.53
CA ALA A 5 -14.85 11.33 4.34
C ALA A 5 -13.34 11.02 4.37
N ASP A 6 -12.53 11.86 3.72
CA ASP A 6 -11.06 11.75 3.71
C ASP A 6 -10.48 11.93 5.13
N LEU A 7 -11.03 12.87 5.91
CA LEU A 7 -10.64 13.12 7.30
C LEU A 7 -11.00 11.95 8.24
N GLU A 8 -12.19 11.36 8.09
CA GLU A 8 -12.62 10.18 8.85
C GLU A 8 -11.77 8.94 8.52
N GLU A 9 -11.50 8.67 7.24
CA GLU A 9 -10.60 7.58 6.83
C GLU A 9 -9.19 7.78 7.38
N THR A 10 -8.68 9.02 7.33
CA THR A 10 -7.35 9.37 7.84
C THR A 10 -7.27 9.18 9.36
N LYS A 11 -8.30 9.57 10.11
CA LYS A 11 -8.38 9.38 11.57
C LYS A 11 -8.51 7.90 11.94
N ALA A 12 -9.30 7.13 11.19
CA ALA A 12 -9.44 5.69 11.39
C ALA A 12 -8.11 4.96 11.10
N LEU A 13 -7.41 5.36 10.03
CA LEU A 13 -6.08 4.87 9.70
C LEU A 13 -5.08 5.21 10.82
N ALA A 14 -5.05 6.46 11.31
CA ALA A 14 -4.20 6.88 12.41
C ALA A 14 -4.44 6.07 13.71
N ARG A 15 -5.70 5.78 14.03
CA ARG A 15 -6.07 4.94 15.19
C ARG A 15 -5.61 3.48 15.03
N LYS A 16 -5.79 2.89 13.85
CA LYS A 16 -5.32 1.52 13.55
C LYS A 16 -3.79 1.41 13.55
N LEU A 17 -3.11 2.45 13.07
CA LEU A 17 -1.65 2.54 13.09
C LEU A 17 -1.10 2.62 14.51
N ARG A 18 -1.76 3.37 15.40
CA ARG A 18 -1.44 3.40 16.84
C ARG A 18 -1.62 2.02 17.51
N LYS A 19 -2.56 1.19 17.01
CA LYS A 19 -2.80 -0.17 17.51
C LYS A 19 -1.89 -1.26 16.93
N LEU A 20 -0.94 -0.94 16.04
CA LEU A 20 -0.05 -1.93 15.37
C LEU A 20 -0.80 -2.93 14.46
N GLU A 21 -2.04 -2.64 14.07
CA GLU A 21 -2.94 -3.51 13.31
C GLU A 21 -2.90 -3.22 11.79
N PHE A 22 -1.75 -2.84 11.25
CA PHE A 22 -1.66 -2.64 9.79
C PHE A 22 -1.62 -3.99 9.07
N SER A 23 -2.72 -4.33 8.39
CA SER A 23 -2.92 -5.61 7.68
C SER A 23 -2.64 -5.50 6.18
N LEU A 24 -2.55 -6.65 5.49
CA LEU A 24 -2.45 -6.66 4.02
C LEU A 24 -3.73 -6.14 3.33
N GLU A 25 -4.88 -6.22 3.99
CA GLU A 25 -6.13 -5.66 3.46
C GLU A 25 -6.09 -4.13 3.49
N ASP A 26 -5.53 -3.53 4.55
CA ASP A 26 -5.31 -2.08 4.61
C ASP A 26 -4.26 -1.65 3.56
N PHE A 27 -3.21 -2.46 3.36
CA PHE A 27 -2.24 -2.23 2.28
C PHE A 27 -2.89 -2.23 0.91
N LYS A 28 -3.80 -3.18 0.63
CA LYS A 28 -4.56 -3.22 -0.62
C LYS A 28 -5.37 -1.94 -0.83
N LYS A 29 -6.07 -1.47 0.20
CA LYS A 29 -6.86 -0.23 0.12
C LYS A 29 -6.01 0.97 -0.27
N GLN A 30 -4.83 1.10 0.34
CA GLN A 30 -3.87 2.16 0.01
C GLN A 30 -3.37 2.05 -1.44
N LEU A 31 -3.06 0.85 -1.92
CA LEU A 31 -2.68 0.63 -3.32
C LEU A 31 -3.79 1.03 -4.30
N VAL A 32 -5.05 0.72 -3.99
CA VAL A 32 -6.21 1.10 -4.82
C VAL A 32 -6.41 2.61 -4.83
N GLN A 33 -6.20 3.31 -3.70
CA GLN A 33 -6.22 4.76 -3.65
C GLN A 33 -5.11 5.37 -4.52
N MET A 34 -3.90 4.81 -4.47
CA MET A 34 -2.79 5.24 -5.34
C MET A 34 -3.06 4.96 -6.82
N LYS A 35 -3.76 3.87 -7.17
CA LYS A 35 -4.20 3.58 -8.55
C LYS A 35 -5.12 4.67 -9.09
N LYS A 36 -6.02 5.22 -8.27
CA LYS A 36 -6.90 6.33 -8.65
C LYS A 36 -6.13 7.62 -8.90
N MET A 37 -4.96 7.78 -8.27
CA MET A 37 -4.03 8.89 -8.51
C MET A 37 -3.08 8.65 -9.69
N GLY A 38 -2.96 7.42 -10.21
CA GLY A 38 -2.10 7.09 -11.36
C GLY A 38 -2.37 7.90 -12.64
N PRO A 39 -3.64 8.15 -13.03
CA PRO A 39 -3.96 9.05 -14.14
C PRO A 39 -3.52 10.50 -13.89
N LEU A 40 -3.55 10.96 -12.62
CA LEU A 40 -3.06 12.28 -12.22
C LEU A 40 -1.53 12.38 -12.34
N SER A 41 -0.78 11.29 -12.11
CA SER A 41 0.68 11.26 -12.34
C SER A 41 1.04 11.50 -13.81
N GLN A 42 0.28 10.96 -14.77
CA GLN A 42 0.49 11.24 -16.19
C GLN A 42 0.24 12.71 -16.53
N ILE A 43 -0.74 13.34 -15.88
CA ILE A 43 -1.00 14.78 -16.01
C ILE A 43 0.13 15.60 -15.38
N LEU A 44 0.66 15.17 -14.22
CA LEU A 44 1.84 15.78 -13.58
C LEU A 44 3.12 15.62 -14.43
N SER A 45 3.25 14.54 -15.21
CA SER A 45 4.35 14.33 -16.15
C SER A 45 4.27 15.23 -17.39
N LEU A 46 3.10 15.81 -17.68
CA LEU A 46 2.89 16.81 -18.72
C LEU A 46 3.08 18.25 -18.22
N LEU A 47 3.24 18.45 -16.90
CA LEU A 47 3.60 19.75 -16.34
C LEU A 47 5.10 20.03 -16.54
N PRO A 48 5.49 21.29 -16.80
CA PRO A 48 6.89 21.66 -16.98
C PRO A 48 7.73 21.29 -15.74
N GLU A 49 8.95 20.77 -15.96
CA GLU A 49 9.86 20.27 -14.92
C GLU A 49 10.31 21.31 -13.87
N SER A 50 9.93 22.57 -14.05
CA SER A 50 10.20 23.68 -13.13
C SER A 50 9.00 23.91 -12.21
N GLY A 51 8.99 23.25 -11.04
CA GLY A 51 8.00 23.49 -9.98
C GLY A 51 8.28 22.70 -8.70
N PRO A 52 7.61 23.03 -7.58
CA PRO A 52 7.84 22.42 -6.26
C PRO A 52 7.48 20.92 -6.17
N PHE A 53 6.99 20.31 -7.26
CA PHE A 53 6.51 18.92 -7.32
C PHE A 53 7.40 17.98 -8.16
N LYS A 54 8.63 18.40 -8.50
CA LYS A 54 9.61 17.64 -9.32
C LYS A 54 9.94 16.23 -8.81
N ASP A 55 9.83 15.99 -7.51
CA ASP A 55 10.11 14.67 -6.93
C ASP A 55 8.90 13.73 -6.95
N VAL A 56 7.69 14.26 -7.17
CA VAL A 56 6.45 13.48 -7.26
C VAL A 56 6.37 12.74 -8.61
N SER A 57 6.86 13.36 -9.69
CA SER A 57 6.92 12.76 -11.04
C SER A 57 7.94 11.63 -11.17
N LYS A 58 8.92 11.53 -10.26
CA LYS A 58 9.89 10.42 -10.22
C LYS A 58 9.37 9.16 -9.54
N MET A 59 8.25 9.27 -8.81
CA MET A 59 7.58 8.13 -8.19
C MET A 59 6.78 7.40 -9.27
N ASN A 60 7.49 6.70 -10.17
CA ASN A 60 6.92 5.85 -11.22
C ASN A 60 6.16 4.67 -10.59
N ILE A 61 4.95 4.95 -10.11
CA ILE A 61 4.03 3.94 -9.61
C ILE A 61 3.37 3.33 -10.84
N ASP A 62 3.96 2.24 -11.33
CA ASP A 62 3.41 1.49 -12.46
C ASP A 62 2.04 0.92 -12.08
N GLY A 63 0.98 1.45 -12.69
CA GLY A 63 -0.40 1.03 -12.44
C GLY A 63 -0.62 -0.47 -12.69
N LYS A 64 0.19 -1.10 -13.55
CA LYS A 64 0.14 -2.56 -13.77
C LYS A 64 0.65 -3.34 -12.56
N LYS A 65 1.67 -2.85 -11.86
CA LYS A 65 2.15 -3.49 -10.63
C LYS A 65 1.12 -3.44 -9.51
N ILE A 66 0.36 -2.35 -9.41
CA ILE A 66 -0.75 -2.27 -8.45
C ILE A 66 -1.79 -3.36 -8.73
N LEU A 67 -2.18 -3.55 -9.98
CA LEU A 67 -3.11 -4.62 -10.37
C LEU A 67 -2.58 -6.01 -10.01
N HIS A 68 -1.29 -6.26 -10.21
CA HIS A 68 -0.68 -7.54 -9.83
C HIS A 68 -0.71 -7.75 -8.31
N TYR A 69 -0.39 -6.71 -7.54
CA TYR A 69 -0.42 -6.78 -6.08
C TYR A 69 -1.85 -6.98 -5.54
N GLU A 70 -2.83 -6.33 -6.15
CA GLU A 70 -4.24 -6.54 -5.85
C GLU A 70 -4.64 -8.00 -6.10
N ALA A 71 -4.27 -8.57 -7.25
CA ALA A 71 -4.53 -9.97 -7.56
C ALA A 71 -3.87 -10.93 -6.54
N ILE A 72 -2.61 -10.68 -6.18
CA ILE A 72 -1.88 -11.48 -5.18
C ILE A 72 -2.57 -11.45 -3.82
N ILE A 73 -2.98 -10.26 -3.33
CA ILE A 73 -3.65 -10.13 -2.03
C ILE A 73 -5.03 -10.79 -2.06
N ASN A 74 -5.76 -10.69 -3.18
CA ASN A 74 -7.07 -11.32 -3.32
C ASN A 74 -6.99 -12.86 -3.32
N SER A 75 -5.83 -13.46 -3.65
CA SER A 75 -5.60 -14.91 -3.57
C SER A 75 -5.18 -15.43 -2.17
N MET A 76 -5.10 -14.55 -1.17
CA MET A 76 -4.77 -14.92 0.22
C MET A 76 -6.04 -15.21 1.04
N THR A 77 -5.91 -16.05 2.06
CA THR A 77 -6.98 -16.26 3.05
C THR A 77 -7.09 -15.07 4.01
N PRO A 78 -8.24 -14.85 4.68
CA PRO A 78 -8.38 -13.79 5.69
C PRO A 78 -7.29 -13.85 6.78
N GLU A 79 -6.98 -15.04 7.26
CA GLU A 79 -5.94 -15.30 8.26
C GLU A 79 -4.55 -14.84 7.77
N GLU A 80 -4.22 -15.09 6.50
CA GLU A 80 -2.95 -14.70 5.90
C GLU A 80 -2.85 -13.17 5.72
N LYS A 81 -3.98 -12.50 5.46
CA LYS A 81 -4.03 -11.05 5.32
C LYS A 81 -3.83 -10.34 6.65
N GLU A 82 -4.38 -10.89 7.72
CA GLU A 82 -4.22 -10.40 9.08
C GLU A 82 -2.83 -10.72 9.65
N ASN A 83 -2.31 -11.92 9.37
CA ASN A 83 -1.01 -12.37 9.86
C ASN A 83 -0.05 -12.80 8.72
N PRO A 84 0.60 -11.84 8.05
CA PRO A 84 1.52 -12.15 6.95
C PRO A 84 2.74 -12.99 7.34
N LYS A 85 3.04 -13.11 8.65
CA LYS A 85 4.14 -13.94 9.15
C LYS A 85 3.88 -15.43 8.95
N MET A 86 2.63 -15.87 8.84
CA MET A 86 2.29 -17.29 8.66
C MET A 86 2.48 -17.77 7.22
N ILE A 87 2.79 -16.87 6.28
CA ILE A 87 2.94 -17.17 4.86
C ILE A 87 4.28 -17.88 4.59
N SER A 88 4.26 -19.20 4.74
CA SER A 88 5.35 -20.12 4.42
C SER A 88 5.54 -20.30 2.90
N GLY A 89 6.63 -20.97 2.49
CA GLY A 89 6.92 -21.22 1.06
C GLY A 89 5.79 -21.94 0.32
N SER A 90 5.18 -22.94 0.94
CA SER A 90 4.03 -23.67 0.38
C SER A 90 2.82 -22.74 0.14
N ARG A 91 2.52 -21.86 1.10
CA ARG A 91 1.45 -20.85 0.96
C ARG A 91 1.76 -19.86 -0.17
N ARG A 92 3.02 -19.41 -0.30
CA ARG A 92 3.42 -18.51 -1.40
C ARG A 92 3.22 -19.15 -2.76
N MET A 93 3.53 -20.44 -2.90
CA MET A 93 3.31 -21.19 -4.15
C MET A 93 1.82 -21.30 -4.48
N ARG A 94 0.97 -21.57 -3.47
CA ARG A 94 -0.49 -21.58 -3.65
C ARG A 94 -1.02 -20.21 -4.07
N ILE A 95 -0.59 -19.14 -3.40
CA ILE A 95 -0.99 -17.75 -3.70
C ILE A 95 -0.54 -17.34 -5.10
N ALA A 96 0.70 -17.67 -5.48
CA ALA A 96 1.24 -17.42 -6.82
C ALA A 96 0.39 -18.11 -7.90
N LYS A 97 0.05 -19.38 -7.70
CA LYS A 97 -0.83 -20.14 -8.61
C LYS A 97 -2.23 -19.52 -8.68
N GLY A 98 -2.82 -19.14 -7.54
CA GLY A 98 -4.16 -18.55 -7.46
C GLY A 98 -4.26 -17.15 -8.07
N SER A 99 -3.16 -16.39 -8.07
CA SER A 99 -3.09 -15.05 -8.66
C SER A 99 -2.56 -15.04 -10.09
N GLY A 100 -2.12 -16.19 -10.60
CA GLY A 100 -1.47 -16.29 -11.92
C GLY A 100 -0.19 -15.46 -12.01
N ARG A 101 0.53 -15.28 -10.89
CA ARG A 101 1.75 -14.47 -10.76
C ARG A 101 2.93 -15.33 -10.29
N PRO A 102 4.18 -14.95 -10.57
CA PRO A 102 5.34 -15.69 -10.08
C PRO A 102 5.53 -15.53 -8.56
N VAL A 103 6.11 -16.55 -7.93
CA VAL A 103 6.42 -16.53 -6.48
C VAL A 103 7.35 -15.36 -6.10
N SER A 104 8.19 -14.91 -7.03
CA SER A 104 9.06 -13.74 -6.86
C SER A 104 8.25 -12.45 -6.62
N GLU A 105 7.14 -12.24 -7.33
CA GLU A 105 6.27 -11.08 -7.12
C GLU A 105 5.55 -11.15 -5.76
N VAL A 106 5.12 -12.35 -5.34
CA VAL A 106 4.57 -12.55 -3.99
C VAL A 106 5.61 -12.18 -2.91
N ASN A 107 6.87 -12.58 -3.10
CA ASN A 107 7.96 -12.22 -2.19
C ASN A 107 8.23 -10.72 -2.17
N GLN A 108 8.19 -10.05 -3.33
CA GLN A 108 8.37 -8.60 -3.42
C GLN A 108 7.26 -7.86 -2.67
N LEU A 109 6.01 -8.26 -2.86
CA LEU A 109 4.86 -7.69 -2.15
C LEU A 109 5.03 -7.80 -0.63
N LEU A 110 5.37 -9.00 -0.13
CA LEU A 110 5.57 -9.22 1.30
C LEU A 110 6.73 -8.37 1.85
N LYS A 111 7.82 -8.20 1.10
CA LYS A 111 8.91 -7.30 1.49
C LYS A 111 8.44 -5.84 1.61
N GLN A 112 7.75 -5.34 0.58
CA GLN A 112 7.22 -3.98 0.56
C GLN A 112 6.25 -3.72 1.72
N PHE A 113 5.37 -4.69 2.01
CA PHE A 113 4.47 -4.63 3.16
C PHE A 113 5.25 -4.55 4.49
N ILE A 114 6.28 -5.39 4.68
CA ILE A 114 7.10 -5.38 5.90
C ILE A 114 7.85 -4.06 6.05
N GLU A 115 8.40 -3.52 4.97
CA GLU A 115 9.10 -2.22 4.96
C GLU A 115 8.14 -1.09 5.36
N MET A 116 6.94 -1.06 4.77
CA MET A 116 5.95 -0.06 5.11
C MET A 116 5.47 -0.20 6.55
N ARG A 117 5.26 -1.43 7.03
CA ARG A 117 4.93 -1.69 8.43
C ARG A 117 6.04 -1.24 9.38
N LYS A 118 7.32 -1.40 8.99
CA LYS A 118 8.45 -0.88 9.76
C LYS A 118 8.45 0.65 9.79
N MET A 119 8.19 1.31 8.66
CA MET A 119 8.09 2.76 8.58
C MET A 119 6.96 3.30 9.46
N MET A 120 5.79 2.66 9.44
CA MET A 120 4.63 3.02 10.27
C MET A 120 4.90 2.87 11.77
N LYS A 121 5.77 1.93 12.15
CA LYS A 121 6.21 1.75 13.55
C LYS A 121 7.27 2.76 13.99
N LYS A 122 7.94 3.46 13.06
CA LYS A 122 8.94 4.46 13.45
C LYS A 122 8.23 5.66 14.09
N SER A 123 8.78 6.10 15.23
CA SER A 123 8.23 7.20 16.04
C SER A 123 8.06 8.52 15.26
N SER A 124 8.87 8.74 14.22
CA SER A 124 8.73 9.87 13.30
C SER A 124 7.39 9.88 12.55
N PHE A 125 6.88 8.72 12.14
CA PHE A 125 5.57 8.62 11.49
C PHE A 125 4.42 8.79 12.50
N GLN A 126 4.57 8.27 13.72
CA GLN A 126 3.60 8.51 14.80
C GLN A 126 3.50 9.99 15.18
N LYS A 127 4.62 10.72 15.18
CA LYS A 127 4.66 12.18 15.44
C LYS A 127 3.97 12.98 14.32
N ILE A 128 4.19 12.60 13.06
CA ILE A 128 3.50 13.21 11.91
C ILE A 128 1.99 12.99 12.02
N LEU A 129 1.53 11.78 12.34
CA LEU A 129 0.10 11.48 12.51
C LEU A 129 -0.54 12.14 13.74
N SER A 130 0.22 12.37 14.82
CA SER A 130 -0.28 13.16 15.96
C SER A 130 -0.33 14.66 15.69
N GLY A 131 0.50 15.16 14.78
CA GLY A 131 0.54 16.57 14.38
C GLY A 131 -0.56 16.99 13.38
N VAL A 132 -1.36 16.05 12.87
CA VAL A 132 -2.54 16.29 12.03
C VAL A 132 -3.83 16.32 12.88
N SER A 133 -3.71 16.62 14.18
CA SER A 133 -4.87 16.89 15.05
C SER A 133 -5.35 18.32 14.90
#